data_AF-A0A8E0RKE7-F1
#
_entry.id   AF-A0A8E0RKE7-F1
#
_cell.length_a   1.000
_cell.length_b   1.000
_cell.length_c   1.000
_cell.angle_alpha   90.00
_cell.angle_beta   90.00
_cell.angle_gamma   90.00
#
_symmetry.space_group_name_H-M   'P 1'
#
loop_
_entity.id
_entity.type
_entity.pdbx_description
1 polymer ?
#
loop_
_entity_poly.entity_id
_entity_poly.type
_entity_poly.pdbx_seq_one_letter_code
_entity_poly.pdbx_strand_id
1 'polypeptide(L)'
;MLETEREYCKAIKPLADLLNRLQMRITVQRTDGTEEIVQLPVEVCHTIRGLRDSLQDIINFSEKVLLERLTNCLVNPHLVAQCFIQNFDALSHYTHYLTHLEKLIKGIQILPQLDTDGQFPLTPAVTSNGDTGADLGAGESAALWNRRTSVSFRYLLELADLPRIRLIAYRGLLRDLARYTARVESDTQDLEQAMICVARLSRRSEEGINLWQLLESQNELSERFKQTYYSKEAEMTLPPALIRLTDLRINERVGTQIDSSADQNGRLVLLPDSLLFLQTSTREEQNPRWNICWLEPVSEIIFN
;
A
#
# COMPACT_ATOMS: atom_id res chain seq x y z
N MET A 1 -19.16 5.83 -10.52
CA MET A 1 -17.75 6.11 -10.18
C MET A 1 -17.59 7.49 -9.56
N LEU A 2 -17.90 8.58 -10.27
CA LEU A 2 -17.78 9.95 -9.75
C LEU A 2 -18.46 10.18 -8.39
N GLU A 3 -19.72 9.76 -8.23
CA GLU A 3 -20.43 10.01 -6.97
C GLU A 3 -19.77 9.28 -5.78
N THR A 4 -19.39 8.02 -5.98
CA THR A 4 -18.64 7.27 -4.95
C THR A 4 -17.25 7.86 -4.67
N GLU A 5 -16.67 8.62 -5.61
CA GLU A 5 -15.42 9.36 -5.36
C GLU A 5 -15.65 10.56 -4.46
N ARG A 6 -16.74 11.30 -4.69
CA ARG A 6 -17.13 12.41 -3.80
C ARG A 6 -17.38 11.93 -2.38
N GLU A 7 -18.10 10.82 -2.23
CA GLU A 7 -18.34 10.21 -0.92
C GLU A 7 -17.04 9.69 -0.28
N TYR A 8 -16.13 9.13 -1.07
CA TYR A 8 -14.80 8.76 -0.59
C TYR A 8 -14.00 9.97 -0.08
N CYS A 9 -13.96 11.07 -0.83
CA CYS A 9 -13.30 12.31 -0.38
C CYS A 9 -13.89 12.87 0.91
N LYS A 10 -15.22 12.74 1.12
CA LYS A 10 -15.87 13.12 2.38
C LYS A 10 -15.46 12.19 3.52
N ALA A 11 -15.38 10.88 3.28
CA ALA A 11 -15.10 9.87 4.30
C ALA A 11 -13.62 9.81 4.72
N ILE A 12 -12.70 10.12 3.81
CA ILE A 12 -11.25 10.05 4.08
C ILE A 12 -10.72 11.24 4.90
N LYS A 13 -11.39 12.40 4.85
CA LYS A 13 -10.99 13.60 5.61
C LYS A 13 -11.06 13.42 7.12
N PRO A 14 -12.15 12.85 7.70
CA PRO A 14 -12.17 12.50 9.12
C PRO A 14 -11.04 11.57 9.54
N LEU A 15 -10.64 10.62 8.69
CA LEU A 15 -9.49 9.75 8.95
C LEU A 15 -8.19 10.57 8.99
N ALA A 16 -8.00 11.51 8.07
CA ALA A 16 -6.81 12.38 8.09
C ALA A 16 -6.75 13.26 9.35
N ASP A 17 -7.87 13.86 9.75
CA ASP A 17 -7.95 14.61 11.02
C ASP A 17 -7.62 13.71 12.22
N LEU A 18 -8.22 12.52 12.28
CA LEU A 18 -7.96 11.54 13.33
C LEU A 18 -6.48 11.19 13.40
N LEU A 19 -5.87 10.83 12.26
CA LEU A 19 -4.45 10.48 12.20
C LEU A 19 -3.58 11.63 12.68
N ASN A 20 -3.87 12.87 12.26
CA ASN A 20 -3.12 14.06 12.70
C ASN A 20 -3.21 14.32 14.19
N ARG A 21 -4.35 13.97 14.81
CA ARG A 21 -4.59 14.13 16.25
C ARG A 21 -4.05 12.98 17.10
N LEU A 22 -3.67 11.85 16.51
CA LEU A 22 -3.06 10.74 17.26
C LEU A 22 -1.82 11.23 17.99
N GLN A 23 -1.81 11.00 19.30
CA GLN A 23 -0.61 11.16 20.11
C GLN A 23 0.29 9.93 19.94
N MET A 24 1.61 10.13 20.07
CA MET A 24 2.61 9.07 19.87
C MET A 24 2.78 8.18 21.11
N ARG A 25 1.66 7.79 21.72
CA ARG A 25 1.58 7.00 22.94
C ARG A 25 0.28 6.19 22.96
N ILE A 26 0.27 5.10 23.71
CA ILE A 26 -0.90 4.24 23.92
C ILE A 26 -1.21 4.22 25.42
N THR A 27 -2.49 4.26 25.76
CA THR A 27 -2.99 3.97 27.10
C THR A 27 -3.50 2.54 27.12
N VAL A 28 -2.95 1.73 28.02
CA VAL A 28 -3.34 0.33 28.24
C VAL A 28 -3.98 0.21 29.63
N GLN A 29 -5.12 -0.48 29.69
CA GLN A 29 -5.79 -0.81 30.94
C GLN A 29 -5.16 -2.09 31.50
N ARG A 30 -4.57 -2.01 32.69
CA ARG A 30 -4.00 -3.16 33.38
C ARG A 30 -5.09 -3.98 34.07
N THR A 31 -4.78 -5.25 34.35
CA THR A 31 -5.67 -6.18 35.08
C THR A 31 -6.00 -5.72 36.50
N ASP A 32 -5.20 -4.82 37.07
CA ASP A 32 -5.42 -4.19 38.38
C ASP A 32 -6.30 -2.93 38.31
N GLY A 33 -6.78 -2.55 37.12
CA GLY A 33 -7.61 -1.36 36.88
C GLY A 33 -6.82 -0.05 36.78
N THR A 34 -5.48 -0.10 36.76
CA THR A 34 -4.64 1.09 36.56
C THR A 34 -4.38 1.35 35.07
N GLU A 35 -4.26 2.63 34.71
CA GLU A 35 -3.89 3.06 33.36
C GLU A 35 -2.38 3.20 33.25
N GLU A 36 -1.77 2.46 32.32
CA GLU A 36 -0.36 2.62 31.96
C GLU A 36 -0.26 3.34 30.62
N ILE A 37 0.58 4.37 30.57
CA ILE A 37 0.86 5.13 29.34
C ILE A 37 2.20 4.66 28.78
N VAL A 38 2.16 4.03 27.62
CA VAL A 38 3.33 3.50 26.91
C VAL A 38 3.67 4.42 25.74
N GLN A 39 4.92 4.88 25.67
CA GLN A 39 5.39 5.65 24.51
C GLN A 39 5.63 4.71 23.32
N LEU A 40 5.26 5.16 22.12
CA LEU A 40 5.48 4.37 20.92
C LEU A 40 6.97 4.34 20.56
N PRO A 41 7.49 3.21 20.03
CA PRO A 41 8.83 3.16 19.44
C PRO A 41 9.00 4.20 18.33
N VAL A 42 10.24 4.65 18.13
CA VAL A 42 10.57 5.70 17.15
C VAL A 42 10.17 5.27 15.73
N GLU A 43 10.35 4.00 15.41
CA GLU A 43 10.00 3.37 14.13
C GLU A 43 8.49 3.41 13.87
N VAL A 44 7.69 3.16 14.92
CA VAL A 44 6.23 3.26 14.85
C VAL A 44 5.81 4.73 14.67
N CYS A 45 6.46 5.65 15.38
CA CYS A 45 6.22 7.09 15.22
C CYS A 45 6.51 7.57 13.79
N HIS A 46 7.60 7.10 13.17
CA HIS A 46 7.93 7.38 11.77
C HIS A 46 6.87 6.82 10.82
N THR A 47 6.44 5.59 11.07
CA THR A 47 5.39 4.95 10.28
C THR A 47 4.07 5.72 10.32
N ILE A 48 3.66 6.22 11.50
CA ILE A 48 2.44 7.05 11.63
C ILE A 48 2.58 8.36 10.85
N ARG A 49 3.77 8.98 10.82
CA ARG A 49 4.02 10.17 10.00
C ARG A 49 3.90 9.84 8.51
N GLY A 50 4.55 8.78 8.05
CA GLY A 50 4.44 8.33 6.66
C GLY A 50 3.00 8.01 6.24
N LEU A 51 2.20 7.44 7.15
CA LEU A 51 0.78 7.21 6.94
C LEU A 51 -0.01 8.52 6.78
N ARG A 52 0.26 9.54 7.61
CA ARG A 52 -0.35 10.87 7.49
C ARG A 52 -0.02 11.54 6.17
N ASP A 53 1.27 11.55 5.82
CA ASP A 53 1.77 12.20 4.60
C ASP A 53 1.18 11.53 3.35
N SER A 54 1.23 10.19 3.30
CA SER A 54 0.66 9.42 2.19
C SER A 54 -0.86 9.62 2.07
N LEU A 55 -1.57 9.70 3.20
CA LEU A 55 -3.01 9.96 3.18
C LEU A 55 -3.33 11.37 2.65
N GLN A 56 -2.55 12.36 3.06
CA GLN A 56 -2.70 13.73 2.57
C GLN A 56 -2.45 13.82 1.06
N ASP A 57 -1.48 13.08 0.55
CA ASP A 57 -1.22 12.96 -0.88
C ASP A 57 -2.37 12.29 -1.63
N ILE A 58 -2.94 11.20 -1.08
CA ILE A 58 -4.14 10.56 -1.63
C ILE A 58 -5.30 11.55 -1.69
N ILE A 59 -5.53 12.33 -0.62
CA ILE A 59 -6.59 13.35 -0.58
C ILE A 59 -6.34 14.40 -1.65
N ASN A 60 -5.12 14.94 -1.72
CA ASN A 60 -4.75 15.94 -2.72
C ASN A 60 -4.96 15.43 -4.14
N PHE A 61 -4.53 14.21 -4.44
CA PHE A 61 -4.76 13.58 -5.74
C PHE A 61 -6.25 13.40 -6.04
N SER A 62 -7.00 12.83 -5.09
CA SER A 62 -8.42 12.54 -5.26
C SER A 62 -9.23 13.81 -5.54
N GLU A 63 -8.99 14.86 -4.76
CA GLU A 63 -9.73 16.12 -4.86
C GLU A 63 -9.32 16.99 -6.04
N LYS A 64 -8.01 17.17 -6.25
CA LYS A 64 -7.48 18.15 -7.21
C LYS A 64 -7.29 17.57 -8.60
N VAL A 65 -7.19 16.25 -8.73
CA VAL A 65 -6.90 15.59 -10.02
C VAL A 65 -8.03 14.64 -10.38
N LEU A 66 -8.31 13.64 -9.56
CA LEU A 66 -9.19 12.55 -9.96
C LEU A 66 -10.66 12.99 -10.11
N LEU A 67 -11.19 13.81 -9.19
CA LEU A 67 -12.55 14.33 -9.30
C LEU A 67 -12.78 15.16 -10.56
N GLU A 68 -11.82 16.04 -10.91
CA GLU A 68 -11.90 16.84 -12.13
C GLU A 68 -11.90 15.93 -13.38
N ARG A 69 -10.96 14.98 -13.42
CA ARG A 69 -10.82 14.04 -14.53
C ARG A 69 -12.07 13.16 -14.70
N LEU A 70 -12.62 12.64 -13.60
CA LEU A 70 -13.85 11.84 -13.62
C LEU A 70 -15.08 12.67 -14.00
N THR A 71 -15.11 13.96 -13.67
CA THR A 71 -16.19 14.87 -14.11
C THR A 71 -16.15 15.04 -15.63
N ASN A 72 -14.96 15.20 -16.22
CA ASN A 72 -14.79 15.27 -17.67
C ASN A 72 -15.19 13.95 -18.37
N CYS A 73 -15.09 12.82 -17.68
CA CYS A 73 -15.52 11.52 -18.20
C CYS A 73 -17.05 11.34 -18.27
N LEU A 74 -17.85 12.22 -17.65
CA LEU A 74 -19.32 12.16 -17.79
C LEU A 74 -19.76 12.38 -19.25
N VAL A 75 -19.02 13.22 -19.97
CA VAL A 75 -19.25 13.50 -21.40
C VAL A 75 -18.61 12.44 -22.28
N ASN A 76 -17.44 11.92 -21.88
CA ASN A 76 -16.67 10.93 -22.63
C ASN A 76 -16.24 9.75 -21.75
N PRO A 77 -17.10 8.73 -21.55
CA PRO A 77 -16.85 7.62 -20.63
C PRO A 77 -15.60 6.78 -20.97
N HIS A 78 -15.17 6.76 -22.24
CA HIS A 78 -13.98 6.05 -22.67
C HIS A 78 -12.68 6.59 -22.04
N LEU A 79 -12.68 7.86 -21.60
CA LEU A 79 -11.52 8.48 -20.96
C LEU A 79 -11.29 8.02 -19.51
N VAL A 80 -12.25 7.28 -18.91
CA VAL A 80 -12.11 6.81 -17.53
C VAL A 80 -10.87 5.94 -17.37
N ALA A 81 -10.58 5.05 -18.31
CA ALA A 81 -9.39 4.21 -18.26
C ALA A 81 -8.09 5.03 -18.24
N GLN A 82 -8.02 6.05 -19.10
CA GLN A 82 -6.88 6.95 -19.21
C GLN A 82 -6.65 7.74 -17.92
N CYS A 83 -7.70 8.04 -17.15
CA CYS A 83 -7.56 8.67 -15.84
C CYS A 83 -6.69 7.85 -14.88
N PHE A 84 -6.78 6.52 -14.92
CA PHE A 84 -5.98 5.65 -14.06
C PHE A 84 -4.60 5.35 -14.66
N ILE A 85 -4.52 5.14 -15.98
CA ILE A 85 -3.25 4.81 -16.65
C ILE A 85 -2.28 6.00 -16.57
N GLN A 86 -2.74 7.21 -16.93
CA GLN A 86 -1.87 8.39 -17.00
C GLN A 86 -1.47 8.94 -15.63
N ASN A 87 -2.22 8.59 -14.57
CA ASN A 87 -1.95 9.03 -13.21
C ASN A 87 -1.45 7.88 -12.33
N PHE A 88 -0.87 6.83 -12.91
CA PHE A 88 -0.37 5.68 -12.15
C PHE A 88 0.66 6.08 -11.09
N ASP A 89 1.53 7.03 -11.40
CA ASP A 89 2.53 7.53 -10.45
C ASP A 89 1.88 8.22 -9.25
N ALA A 90 0.85 9.06 -9.45
CA ALA A 90 0.11 9.67 -8.34
C ALA A 90 -0.71 8.61 -7.58
N LEU A 91 -1.23 7.59 -8.25
CA LEU A 91 -1.89 6.47 -7.58
C LEU A 91 -0.92 5.65 -6.69
N SER A 92 0.40 5.78 -6.87
CA SER A 92 1.38 5.12 -6.00
C SER A 92 1.34 5.59 -4.54
N HIS A 93 0.74 6.74 -4.24
CA HIS A 93 0.51 7.17 -2.84
C HIS A 93 -0.30 6.13 -2.05
N TYR A 94 -1.18 5.38 -2.71
CA TYR A 94 -1.86 4.24 -2.08
C TYR A 94 -0.90 3.10 -1.69
N THR A 95 0.12 2.83 -2.51
CA THR A 95 1.15 1.83 -2.18
C THR A 95 1.92 2.25 -0.93
N HIS A 96 2.32 3.52 -0.84
CA HIS A 96 3.03 4.05 0.33
C HIS A 96 2.16 4.00 1.58
N TYR A 97 0.91 4.44 1.48
CA TYR A 97 -0.06 4.39 2.58
C TYR A 97 -0.25 2.96 3.12
N LEU A 98 -0.50 1.99 2.24
CA LEU A 98 -0.71 0.60 2.63
C LEU A 98 0.56 -0.03 3.23
N THR A 99 1.73 0.34 2.71
CA THR A 99 3.02 -0.09 3.26
C THR A 99 3.20 0.41 4.70
N HIS A 100 2.93 1.69 4.95
CA HIS A 100 2.98 2.27 6.29
C HIS A 100 1.92 1.66 7.20
N LEU A 101 0.72 1.39 6.70
CA LEU A 101 -0.33 0.73 7.49
C LEU A 101 0.09 -0.66 7.96
N GLU A 102 0.67 -1.49 7.08
CA GLU A 102 1.18 -2.81 7.44
C GLU A 102 2.34 -2.74 8.44
N LYS A 103 3.28 -1.79 8.25
CA LYS A 103 4.35 -1.54 9.21
C LYS A 103 3.81 -1.13 10.58
N LEU A 104 2.76 -0.32 10.62
CA LEU A 104 2.10 0.10 11.86
C LEU A 104 1.48 -1.10 12.57
N ILE A 105 0.73 -1.93 11.84
CA ILE A 105 0.10 -3.15 12.39
C ILE A 105 1.16 -4.04 13.02
N LYS A 106 2.23 -4.36 12.29
CA LYS A 106 3.32 -5.21 12.80
C LYS A 106 4.02 -4.56 13.99
N GLY A 107 4.29 -3.25 13.94
CA GLY A 107 4.95 -2.51 15.00
C GLY A 107 4.16 -2.48 16.31
N ILE A 108 2.83 -2.32 16.22
CA ILE A 108 1.94 -2.36 17.40
C ILE A 108 1.79 -3.78 17.96
N GLN A 109 1.70 -4.80 17.11
CA GLN A 109 1.55 -6.19 17.54
C GLN A 109 2.75 -6.74 18.32
N ILE A 110 3.93 -6.16 18.15
CA ILE A 110 5.16 -6.55 18.87
C ILE A 110 5.18 -5.95 20.29
N LEU A 111 4.37 -4.93 20.58
CA LEU A 111 4.38 -4.27 21.88
C LEU A 111 3.85 -5.21 22.96
N PRO A 112 4.60 -5.43 24.05
CA PRO A 112 4.14 -6.26 25.15
C PRO A 112 2.91 -5.63 25.81
N GLN A 113 1.96 -6.46 26.25
CA GLN A 113 0.76 -6.08 27.03
C GLN A 113 -0.42 -5.45 26.25
N LEU A 114 -0.43 -5.54 24.92
CA LEU A 114 -1.58 -5.11 24.08
C LEU A 114 -2.66 -6.20 23.89
N ASP A 115 -2.78 -7.12 24.84
CA ASP A 115 -3.85 -8.15 24.86
C ASP A 115 -5.25 -7.52 25.00
N THR A 116 -5.31 -6.29 25.52
CA THR A 116 -6.51 -5.43 25.54
C THR A 116 -6.36 -4.32 24.50
N ASP A 117 -7.47 -4.01 23.81
CA ASP A 117 -7.53 -3.08 22.67
C ASP A 117 -7.01 -1.67 23.07
N GLY A 118 -5.71 -1.44 22.88
CA GLY A 118 -4.99 -0.25 23.33
C GLY A 118 -5.63 1.03 22.82
N GLN A 119 -5.71 2.05 23.67
CA GLN A 119 -6.33 3.33 23.34
C GLN A 119 -5.26 4.34 22.94
N PHE A 120 -5.39 4.93 21.76
CA PHE A 120 -4.58 6.07 21.35
C PHE A 120 -5.25 7.36 21.83
N PRO A 121 -4.60 8.13 22.71
CA PRO A 121 -5.09 9.44 23.07
C PRO A 121 -5.05 10.38 21.86
N LEU A 122 -6.03 11.27 21.77
CA LEU A 122 -6.15 12.28 20.73
C LEU A 122 -5.85 13.65 21.30
N THR A 123 -5.13 14.48 20.55
CA THR A 123 -5.10 15.92 20.83
C THR A 123 -6.49 16.51 20.60
N PRO A 124 -6.89 17.53 21.39
CA PRO A 124 -8.14 18.24 21.14
C PRO A 124 -8.14 18.81 19.73
N ALA A 125 -9.31 18.79 19.07
CA ALA A 125 -9.45 19.46 17.79
C ALA A 125 -9.14 20.95 17.95
N VAL A 126 -8.31 21.49 17.05
CA VAL A 126 -8.07 22.94 17.01
C VAL A 126 -9.33 23.57 16.42
N THR A 127 -10.19 24.10 17.27
CA THR A 127 -11.31 24.94 16.81
C THR A 127 -10.72 26.24 16.30
N SER A 128 -10.46 26.34 15.00
CA SER A 128 -10.21 27.63 14.37
C SER A 128 -11.46 28.49 14.58
N ASN A 129 -11.31 29.57 15.34
CA ASN A 129 -12.37 30.53 15.63
C ASN A 129 -13.05 31.00 14.33
N GLY A 130 -14.37 30.83 14.22
CA GLY A 130 -15.21 31.76 13.45
C GLY A 130 -16.01 31.28 12.23
N ASP A 131 -16.08 30.00 11.87
CA ASP A 131 -17.00 29.57 10.80
C ASP A 131 -18.38 29.18 11.36
N THR A 132 -19.20 30.21 11.60
CA THR A 132 -20.68 30.10 11.61
C THR A 132 -21.21 30.06 10.17
N GLY A 133 -20.62 29.20 9.33
CA GLY A 133 -21.12 28.87 8.00
C GLY A 133 -21.84 27.53 8.08
N ALA A 134 -23.18 27.57 8.09
CA ALA A 134 -24.02 26.39 8.12
C ALA A 134 -23.90 25.59 6.82
N ASP A 135 -22.87 24.75 6.70
CA ASP A 135 -22.83 23.67 5.73
C ASP A 135 -23.53 22.46 6.35
N LEU A 136 -24.87 22.49 6.27
CA LEU A 136 -25.82 21.57 6.92
C LEU A 136 -25.74 20.10 6.43
N GLY A 137 -24.69 19.72 5.69
CA GLY A 137 -24.48 18.35 5.21
C GLY A 137 -23.36 17.56 5.91
N ALA A 138 -22.46 18.22 6.64
CA ALA A 138 -21.27 17.59 7.26
C ALA A 138 -21.29 17.59 8.80
N GLY A 139 -22.35 18.14 9.42
CA GLY A 139 -22.31 18.69 10.77
C GLY A 139 -22.32 17.71 11.95
N GLU A 140 -22.88 16.51 11.84
CA GLU A 140 -23.01 15.63 13.02
C GLU A 140 -21.86 14.66 13.19
N SER A 141 -21.42 14.01 12.11
CA SER A 141 -20.30 13.04 12.19
C SER A 141 -18.99 13.74 12.56
N ALA A 142 -18.65 14.85 11.90
CA ALA A 142 -17.45 15.62 12.21
C ALA A 142 -17.46 16.17 13.66
N ALA A 143 -18.62 16.61 14.15
CA ALA A 143 -18.77 17.05 15.53
C ALA A 143 -18.54 15.93 16.55
N LEU A 144 -18.92 14.69 16.24
CA LEU A 144 -18.65 13.53 17.08
C LEU A 144 -17.15 13.17 17.11
N TRP A 145 -16.44 13.26 15.97
CA TRP A 145 -14.99 13.04 15.91
C TRP A 145 -14.20 14.07 16.71
N ASN A 146 -14.64 15.33 16.68
CA ASN A 146 -13.99 16.42 17.40
C ASN A 146 -14.12 16.30 18.93
N ARG A 147 -15.11 15.54 19.41
CA ARG A 147 -15.33 15.31 20.86
C ARG A 147 -14.59 14.11 21.42
N ARG A 148 -14.08 13.21 20.58
CA ARG A 148 -13.34 12.04 21.05
C ARG A 148 -11.97 12.43 21.59
N THR A 149 -11.65 11.91 22.77
CA THR A 149 -10.36 12.09 23.46
C THR A 149 -9.42 10.90 23.28
N SER A 150 -9.93 9.76 22.82
CA SER A 150 -9.15 8.57 22.48
C SER A 150 -9.82 7.72 21.40
N VAL A 151 -9.07 6.79 20.82
CA VAL A 151 -9.54 5.81 19.84
C VAL A 151 -8.88 4.46 20.06
N SER A 152 -9.63 3.35 19.99
CA SER A 152 -9.03 2.02 20.07
C SER A 152 -8.22 1.68 18.81
N PHE A 153 -7.20 0.84 18.95
CA PHE A 153 -6.42 0.39 17.80
C PHE A 153 -7.29 -0.32 16.76
N ARG A 154 -8.16 -1.23 17.19
CA ARG A 154 -9.09 -1.93 16.27
C ARG A 154 -9.95 -0.96 15.47
N TYR A 155 -10.54 0.05 16.13
CA TYR A 155 -11.37 1.01 15.43
C TYR A 155 -10.56 1.93 14.52
N LEU A 156 -9.32 2.27 14.90
CA LEU A 156 -8.39 2.95 14.00
C LEU A 156 -8.13 2.13 12.72
N LEU A 157 -7.94 0.80 12.85
CA LEU A 157 -7.72 -0.08 11.69
C LEU A 157 -8.94 -0.17 10.78
N GLU A 158 -10.15 -0.24 11.33
CA GLU A 158 -11.40 -0.25 10.54
C GLU A 158 -11.50 0.99 9.63
N LEU A 159 -11.02 2.14 10.11
CA LEU A 159 -10.99 3.38 9.31
C LEU A 159 -9.78 3.42 8.39
N ALA A 160 -8.62 2.98 8.86
CA ALA A 160 -7.38 3.00 8.08
C ALA A 160 -7.45 2.10 6.84
N ASP A 161 -8.39 1.15 6.79
CA ASP A 161 -8.60 0.31 5.60
C ASP A 161 -9.38 1.00 4.47
N LEU A 162 -9.95 2.21 4.69
CA LEU A 162 -10.71 2.94 3.66
C LEU A 162 -9.97 3.09 2.32
N PRO A 163 -8.68 3.48 2.26
CA PRO A 163 -7.94 3.53 1.01
C PRO A 163 -7.80 2.17 0.30
N ARG A 164 -7.66 1.07 1.05
CA ARG A 164 -7.64 -0.29 0.47
C ARG A 164 -8.98 -0.63 -0.15
N ILE A 165 -10.07 -0.41 0.59
CA ILE A 165 -11.44 -0.62 0.13
C ILE A 165 -11.70 0.19 -1.15
N ARG A 166 -11.18 1.42 -1.24
CA ARG A 166 -11.35 2.26 -2.43
C ARG A 166 -10.64 1.69 -3.66
N LEU A 167 -9.42 1.16 -3.54
CA LEU A 167 -8.73 0.50 -4.66
C LEU A 167 -9.51 -0.71 -5.18
N ILE A 168 -10.08 -1.51 -4.27
CA ILE A 168 -10.93 -2.66 -4.64
C ILE A 168 -12.17 -2.16 -5.40
N ALA A 169 -12.78 -1.08 -4.92
CA ALA A 169 -13.93 -0.45 -5.57
C ALA A 169 -13.59 0.08 -6.98
N TYR A 170 -12.44 0.74 -7.18
CA TYR A 170 -12.01 1.19 -8.51
C TYR A 170 -11.92 0.02 -9.49
N ARG A 171 -11.28 -1.08 -9.09
CA ARG A 171 -11.18 -2.28 -9.92
C ARG A 171 -12.56 -2.86 -10.26
N GLY A 172 -13.47 -2.92 -9.28
CA GLY A 172 -14.84 -3.39 -9.49
C GLY A 172 -15.62 -2.52 -10.48
N LEU A 173 -15.52 -1.19 -10.33
CA LEU A 173 -16.18 -0.21 -11.21
C LEU A 173 -15.61 -0.22 -12.63
N LEU A 174 -14.29 -0.32 -12.78
CA LEU A 174 -13.63 -0.46 -14.09
C LEU A 174 -14.03 -1.76 -14.78
N ARG A 175 -14.14 -2.86 -14.03
CA ARG A 175 -14.64 -4.14 -14.55
C ARG A 175 -16.08 -4.04 -15.03
N ASP A 176 -16.95 -3.38 -14.27
CA ASP A 176 -18.34 -3.18 -14.69
C ASP A 176 -18.41 -2.35 -15.97
N LEU A 177 -17.61 -1.28 -16.07
CA LEU A 177 -17.48 -0.51 -17.32
C LEU A 177 -17.03 -1.38 -18.48
N ALA A 178 -15.95 -2.17 -18.32
CA ALA A 178 -15.46 -3.08 -19.36
C ALA A 178 -16.53 -4.08 -19.81
N ARG A 179 -17.30 -4.63 -18.86
CA ARG A 179 -18.41 -5.54 -19.17
C ARG A 179 -19.48 -4.87 -20.03
N TYR A 180 -19.84 -3.62 -19.74
CA TYR A 180 -20.84 -2.91 -20.53
C TYR A 180 -20.28 -2.44 -21.89
N THR A 181 -19.01 -2.05 -21.95
CA THR A 181 -18.32 -1.70 -23.20
C THR A 181 -18.23 -2.91 -24.14
N ALA A 182 -17.84 -4.08 -23.64
CA ALA A 182 -17.77 -5.31 -24.43
C ALA A 182 -19.13 -5.76 -24.97
N ARG A 183 -20.24 -5.52 -24.25
CA ARG A 183 -21.60 -5.83 -24.72
C ARG A 183 -22.03 -5.04 -25.95
N VAL A 184 -21.39 -3.88 -26.17
CA VAL A 184 -21.61 -3.04 -27.35
C VAL A 184 -20.52 -3.30 -28.41
N GLU A 185 -19.74 -4.38 -28.26
CA GLU A 185 -18.67 -4.79 -29.18
C GLU A 185 -17.54 -3.76 -29.33
N SER A 186 -17.38 -2.89 -28.33
CA SER A 186 -16.30 -1.90 -28.28
C SER A 186 -15.06 -2.45 -27.58
N ASP A 187 -13.90 -1.89 -27.92
CA ASP A 187 -12.60 -2.26 -27.34
C ASP A 187 -12.55 -2.00 -25.82
N THR A 188 -12.00 -2.97 -25.08
CA THR A 188 -11.83 -2.97 -23.62
C THR A 188 -10.37 -2.91 -23.17
N GLN A 189 -9.41 -2.89 -24.10
CA GLN A 189 -7.97 -2.97 -23.79
C GLN A 189 -7.52 -1.93 -22.75
N ASP A 190 -7.92 -0.67 -22.92
CA ASP A 190 -7.58 0.40 -21.98
C ASP A 190 -8.20 0.18 -20.59
N LEU A 191 -9.43 -0.33 -20.52
CA LEU A 191 -10.08 -0.63 -19.24
C LEU A 191 -9.40 -1.79 -18.52
N GLU A 192 -8.96 -2.80 -19.27
CA GLU A 192 -8.16 -3.91 -18.74
C GLU A 192 -6.82 -3.43 -18.21
N GLN A 193 -6.13 -2.57 -18.96
CA GLN A 193 -4.88 -1.97 -18.52
C GLN A 193 -5.07 -1.11 -17.26
N ALA A 194 -6.13 -0.31 -17.18
CA ALA A 194 -6.47 0.46 -15.99
C ALA A 194 -6.73 -0.45 -14.77
N MET A 195 -7.43 -1.58 -14.95
CA MET A 195 -7.63 -2.56 -13.88
C MET A 195 -6.31 -3.18 -13.41
N ILE A 196 -5.40 -3.47 -14.34
CA ILE A 196 -4.05 -3.98 -14.02
C ILE A 196 -3.28 -2.92 -13.22
N CYS A 197 -3.27 -1.65 -13.66
CA CYS A 197 -2.65 -0.54 -12.93
C CYS A 197 -3.16 -0.47 -11.49
N VAL A 198 -4.47 -0.43 -11.27
CA VAL A 198 -5.05 -0.37 -9.91
C VAL A 198 -4.68 -1.61 -9.08
N ALA A 199 -4.76 -2.80 -9.66
CA ALA A 199 -4.42 -4.05 -8.96
C ALA A 199 -2.95 -4.10 -8.53
N ARG A 200 -2.05 -3.55 -9.34
CA ARG A 200 -0.61 -3.51 -9.03
C ARG A 200 -0.29 -2.67 -7.79
N LEU A 201 -1.10 -1.67 -7.42
CA LEU A 201 -0.82 -0.79 -6.29
C LEU A 201 -0.87 -1.52 -4.93
N SER A 202 -1.96 -2.24 -4.63
CA SER A 202 -2.07 -3.05 -3.39
C SER A 202 -1.03 -4.17 -3.38
N ARG A 203 -0.87 -4.82 -4.54
CA ARG A 203 0.05 -5.93 -4.70
C ARG A 203 1.51 -5.50 -4.44
N ARG A 204 1.91 -4.32 -4.91
CA ARG A 204 3.25 -3.77 -4.70
C ARG A 204 3.55 -3.52 -3.21
N SER A 205 2.56 -3.07 -2.42
CA SER A 205 2.74 -2.94 -0.96
C SER A 205 2.87 -4.30 -0.27
N GLU A 206 2.04 -5.28 -0.65
CA GLU A 206 2.10 -6.64 -0.08
C GLU A 206 3.43 -7.32 -0.38
N GLU A 207 3.92 -7.19 -1.62
CA GLU A 207 5.22 -7.71 -2.04
C GLU A 207 6.37 -6.98 -1.36
N GLY A 208 6.27 -5.65 -1.21
CA GLY A 208 7.22 -4.84 -0.43
C GLY A 208 7.47 -5.42 0.95
N ILE A 209 6.39 -5.74 1.65
CA ILE A 209 6.40 -6.24 3.02
C ILE A 209 6.69 -7.75 3.11
N ASN A 210 6.22 -8.57 2.18
CA ASN A 210 6.34 -10.03 2.33
C ASN A 210 7.51 -10.64 1.55
N LEU A 211 8.14 -9.87 0.65
CA LEU A 211 9.24 -10.33 -0.19
C LEU A 211 10.42 -9.36 -0.16
N TRP A 212 10.22 -8.11 -0.55
CA TRP A 212 11.33 -7.20 -0.85
C TRP A 212 12.06 -6.69 0.38
N GLN A 213 11.38 -6.48 1.52
CA GLN A 213 12.04 -6.13 2.78
C GLN A 213 12.95 -7.25 3.34
N LEU A 214 12.79 -8.48 2.85
CA LEU A 214 13.56 -9.64 3.28
C LEU A 214 14.84 -9.83 2.44
N LEU A 215 15.08 -8.97 1.44
CA LEU A 215 16.30 -8.98 0.67
C LEU A 215 17.51 -8.59 1.53
N GLU A 216 18.58 -9.37 1.44
CA GLU A 216 19.85 -9.07 2.10
C GLU A 216 20.76 -8.21 1.24
N SER A 217 21.62 -7.45 1.92
CA SER A 217 22.58 -6.49 1.35
C SER A 217 23.98 -7.07 1.28
N GLN A 218 24.12 -8.34 0.88
CA GLN A 218 25.40 -9.05 0.93
C GLN A 218 26.19 -8.98 -0.39
N ASN A 219 25.52 -8.75 -1.52
CA ASN A 219 26.15 -8.70 -2.83
C ASN A 219 25.79 -7.43 -3.61
N GLU A 220 26.63 -7.12 -4.61
CA GLU A 220 26.48 -5.93 -5.45
C GLU A 220 25.14 -5.89 -6.20
N LEU A 221 24.63 -7.06 -6.61
CA LEU A 221 23.35 -7.18 -7.31
C LEU A 221 22.17 -6.74 -6.42
N SER A 222 22.09 -7.24 -5.18
CA SER A 222 21.06 -6.84 -4.23
C SER A 222 21.16 -5.35 -3.89
N GLU A 223 22.37 -4.81 -3.73
CA GLU A 223 22.56 -3.37 -3.49
C GLU A 223 22.07 -2.53 -4.68
N ARG A 224 22.47 -2.88 -5.90
CA ARG A 224 22.03 -2.20 -7.12
C ARG A 224 20.51 -2.27 -7.28
N PHE A 225 19.91 -3.43 -7.02
CA PHE A 225 18.46 -3.60 -7.06
C PHE A 225 17.75 -2.71 -6.04
N LYS A 226 18.23 -2.70 -4.79
CA LYS A 226 17.70 -1.84 -3.73
C LYS A 226 17.80 -0.37 -4.10
N GLN A 227 18.95 0.08 -4.60
CA GLN A 227 19.16 1.46 -5.04
C GLN A 227 18.23 1.85 -6.19
N THR A 228 18.02 0.95 -7.15
CA THR A 228 17.17 1.21 -8.33
C THR A 228 15.70 1.39 -7.94
N TYR A 229 15.22 0.60 -6.97
CA TYR A 229 13.80 0.57 -6.59
C TYR A 229 13.52 1.13 -5.20
N TYR A 230 14.44 1.91 -4.61
CA TYR A 230 14.24 2.52 -3.30
C TYR A 230 13.20 3.65 -3.39
N SER A 231 12.11 3.51 -2.65
CA SER A 231 11.17 4.62 -2.39
C SER A 231 11.58 5.34 -1.11
N LYS A 232 11.77 6.65 -1.22
CA LYS A 232 12.05 7.51 -0.06
C LYS A 232 10.81 7.68 0.80
N GLU A 233 9.65 7.77 0.17
CA GLU A 233 8.34 8.00 0.81
C GLU A 233 7.91 6.80 1.67
N ALA A 234 8.19 5.58 1.21
CA ALA A 234 7.92 4.35 1.95
C ALA A 234 9.10 3.86 2.81
N GLU A 235 10.28 4.48 2.65
CA GLU A 235 11.56 4.05 3.21
C GLU A 235 11.81 2.54 3.01
N MET A 236 11.60 2.07 1.79
CA MET A 236 11.82 0.67 1.43
C MET A 236 11.96 0.46 -0.08
N THR A 237 12.48 -0.72 -0.43
CA THR A 237 12.56 -1.19 -1.82
C THR A 237 11.18 -1.62 -2.30
N LEU A 238 10.66 -0.91 -3.29
CA LEU A 238 9.35 -1.14 -3.90
C LEU A 238 9.51 -1.23 -5.43
N PRO A 239 9.98 -2.36 -5.97
CA PRO A 239 9.99 -2.56 -7.42
C PRO A 239 8.55 -2.58 -7.97
N PRO A 240 8.35 -2.53 -9.30
CA PRO A 240 7.03 -2.77 -9.88
C PRO A 240 6.45 -4.10 -9.42
N ALA A 241 5.12 -4.19 -9.31
CA ALA A 241 4.47 -5.41 -8.88
C ALA A 241 4.84 -6.59 -9.79
N LEU A 242 5.16 -7.74 -9.20
CA LEU A 242 5.65 -8.88 -9.95
C LEU A 242 4.59 -9.43 -10.90
N ILE A 243 5.03 -9.84 -12.10
CA ILE A 243 4.18 -10.52 -13.08
C ILE A 243 3.97 -11.95 -12.60
N ARG A 244 5.06 -12.64 -12.27
CA ARG A 244 5.02 -14.04 -11.82
C ARG A 244 6.15 -14.37 -10.86
N LEU A 245 5.86 -15.28 -9.94
CA LEU A 245 6.83 -15.90 -9.04
C LEU A 245 6.65 -17.41 -9.12
N THR A 246 7.74 -18.16 -9.21
CA THR A 246 7.70 -19.62 -9.31
C THR A 246 8.92 -20.20 -8.61
N ASP A 247 8.69 -21.13 -7.69
CA ASP A 247 9.76 -21.90 -7.07
C ASP A 247 10.35 -22.86 -8.11
N LEU A 248 11.67 -22.84 -8.29
CA LEU A 248 12.40 -23.63 -9.27
C LEU A 248 13.64 -24.27 -8.63
N ARG A 249 14.00 -25.43 -9.17
CA ARG A 249 15.32 -26.04 -9.03
C ARG A 249 16.09 -25.81 -10.30
N ILE A 250 17.15 -25.03 -10.24
CA ILE A 250 18.02 -24.72 -11.37
C ILE A 250 19.33 -25.50 -11.25
N ASN A 251 19.92 -25.87 -12.38
CA ASN A 251 21.22 -26.51 -12.48
C ASN A 251 22.03 -25.80 -13.55
N GLU A 252 23.24 -25.35 -13.20
CA GLU A 252 24.14 -24.77 -14.20
C GLU A 252 24.76 -25.90 -15.02
N ARG A 253 24.38 -25.99 -16.29
CA ARG A 253 24.90 -27.03 -17.20
C ARG A 253 26.20 -26.56 -17.85
N VAL A 254 27.29 -27.25 -17.56
CA VAL A 254 28.51 -27.17 -18.36
C VAL A 254 28.55 -28.39 -19.29
N GLY A 255 28.09 -28.22 -20.53
CA GLY A 255 28.03 -29.30 -21.54
C GLY A 255 26.78 -30.19 -21.42
N THR A 256 26.92 -31.50 -21.67
CA THR A 256 25.80 -32.47 -21.71
C THR A 256 25.57 -33.24 -20.40
N GLN A 257 26.48 -33.14 -19.43
CA GLN A 257 26.32 -33.81 -18.14
C GLN A 257 25.65 -32.86 -17.13
N ILE A 258 24.61 -33.37 -16.47
CA ILE A 258 23.93 -32.68 -15.37
C ILE A 258 24.66 -33.08 -14.09
N ASP A 259 25.32 -32.13 -13.44
CA ASP A 259 25.88 -32.35 -12.12
C ASP A 259 24.78 -32.08 -11.07
N SER A 260 24.09 -33.12 -10.63
CA SER A 260 23.02 -33.00 -9.64
C SER A 260 23.49 -32.46 -8.27
N SER A 261 24.80 -32.37 -8.03
CA SER A 261 25.35 -31.72 -6.84
C SER A 261 25.36 -30.18 -6.92
N ALA A 262 25.23 -29.63 -8.13
CA ALA A 262 25.15 -28.18 -8.40
C ALA A 262 23.71 -27.63 -8.42
N ASP A 263 22.72 -28.45 -8.05
CA ASP A 263 21.32 -28.02 -8.02
C ASP A 263 21.07 -26.93 -6.98
N GLN A 264 20.53 -25.80 -7.43
CA GLN A 264 20.13 -24.68 -6.58
C GLN A 264 18.61 -24.59 -6.55
N ASN A 265 18.04 -24.62 -5.35
CA ASN A 265 16.61 -24.34 -5.15
C ASN A 265 16.43 -22.84 -4.87
N GLY A 266 15.44 -22.23 -5.51
CA GLY A 266 15.15 -20.82 -5.32
C GLY A 266 13.85 -20.40 -6.00
N ARG A 267 13.65 -19.10 -6.10
CA ARG A 267 12.46 -18.47 -6.70
C ARG A 267 12.84 -17.68 -7.92
N LEU A 268 12.26 -18.02 -9.04
CA LEU A 268 12.28 -17.19 -10.23
C LEU A 268 11.18 -16.14 -10.12
N VAL A 269 11.56 -14.87 -10.23
CA VAL A 269 10.64 -13.73 -10.17
C VAL A 269 10.75 -12.97 -11.48
N LEU A 270 9.61 -12.82 -12.15
CA LEU A 270 9.45 -12.01 -13.34
C LEU A 270 8.86 -10.65 -12.96
N LEU A 271 9.65 -9.59 -13.14
CA LEU A 271 9.22 -8.19 -13.11
C LEU A 271 8.93 -7.70 -14.53
N PRO A 272 8.32 -6.51 -14.71
CA PRO A 272 8.04 -5.97 -16.05
C PRO A 272 9.27 -5.76 -16.93
N ASP A 273 10.41 -5.44 -16.33
CA ASP A 273 11.65 -5.05 -17.00
C ASP A 273 12.80 -6.03 -16.75
N SER A 274 12.66 -6.93 -15.78
CA SER A 274 13.74 -7.79 -15.31
C SER A 274 13.27 -9.19 -14.88
N LEU A 275 14.14 -10.17 -15.03
CA LEU A 275 14.00 -11.52 -14.51
C LEU A 275 15.09 -11.74 -13.47
N LEU A 276 14.71 -12.24 -12.30
CA LEU A 276 15.65 -12.45 -11.21
C LEU A 276 15.43 -13.78 -10.50
N PHE A 277 16.51 -14.35 -9.97
CA PHE A 277 16.47 -15.57 -9.17
C PHE A 277 16.89 -15.28 -7.74
N LEU A 278 15.98 -15.63 -6.81
CA LEU A 278 16.17 -15.47 -5.38
C LEU A 278 16.51 -16.81 -4.74
N GLN A 279 17.52 -16.83 -3.90
CA GLN A 279 17.84 -18.00 -3.07
C GLN A 279 17.73 -17.64 -1.59
N THR A 280 17.26 -18.59 -0.78
CA THR A 280 17.21 -18.43 0.67
C THR A 280 18.63 -18.38 1.22
N SER A 281 18.99 -17.32 1.94
CA SER A 281 20.29 -17.20 2.59
C SER A 281 20.35 -17.93 3.94
N THR A 282 19.20 -18.09 4.59
CA THR A 282 19.05 -18.79 5.86
C THR A 282 18.49 -20.20 5.65
N ARG A 283 19.00 -21.18 6.42
CA ARG A 283 18.40 -22.52 6.52
C ARG A 283 17.18 -22.56 7.46
N GLU A 284 16.93 -21.48 8.19
CA GLU A 284 15.82 -21.36 9.11
C GLU A 284 14.55 -20.91 8.38
N GLU A 285 13.58 -21.82 8.25
CA GLU A 285 12.30 -21.57 7.57
C GLU A 285 11.45 -20.47 8.22
N GLN A 286 11.70 -20.14 9.50
CA GLN A 286 10.89 -19.21 10.27
C GLN A 286 11.16 -17.73 9.96
N ASN A 287 12.32 -17.40 9.37
CA ASN A 287 12.67 -16.04 8.93
C ASN A 287 13.47 -16.10 7.61
N PRO A 288 12.79 -16.38 6.49
CA PRO A 288 13.47 -16.51 5.21
C PRO A 288 14.05 -15.15 4.80
N ARG A 289 15.35 -15.13 4.55
CA ARG A 289 16.08 -14.01 3.97
C ARG A 289 16.44 -14.36 2.53
N TRP A 290 16.36 -13.40 1.63
CA TRP A 290 16.54 -13.63 0.20
C TRP A 290 17.80 -12.94 -0.33
N ASN A 291 18.55 -13.66 -1.15
CA ASN A 291 19.66 -13.12 -1.94
C ASN A 291 19.32 -13.15 -3.42
N ILE A 292 19.67 -12.07 -4.15
CA ILE A 292 19.59 -12.04 -5.61
C ILE A 292 20.83 -12.74 -6.16
N CYS A 293 20.66 -13.92 -6.76
CA CYS A 293 21.77 -14.68 -7.36
C CYS A 293 22.15 -14.13 -8.73
N TRP A 294 21.15 -13.77 -9.54
CA TRP A 294 21.31 -13.14 -10.85
C TRP A 294 20.08 -12.31 -11.18
N LEU A 295 20.27 -11.32 -12.06
CA LEU A 295 19.29 -10.33 -12.49
C LEU A 295 19.55 -10.01 -13.96
N GLU A 296 18.61 -10.36 -14.84
CA GLU A 296 18.73 -10.19 -16.28
C GLU A 296 17.61 -9.27 -16.81
N PRO A 297 17.90 -8.27 -17.65
CA PRO A 297 16.87 -7.47 -18.32
C PRO A 297 16.02 -8.35 -19.24
N VAL A 298 14.69 -8.18 -19.21
CA VAL A 298 13.78 -8.96 -20.09
C VAL A 298 14.09 -8.75 -21.57
N SER A 299 14.60 -7.57 -21.95
CA SER A 299 15.02 -7.25 -23.32
C SER A 299 16.21 -8.07 -23.83
N GLU A 300 16.98 -8.69 -22.94
CA GLU A 300 18.20 -9.44 -23.27
C GLU A 300 17.96 -10.96 -23.26
N ILE A 301 16.76 -11.41 -22.88
CA ILE A 301 16.41 -12.83 -22.80
C ILE A 301 16.04 -13.36 -24.19
N ILE A 302 16.83 -14.32 -24.67
CA ILE A 302 16.56 -15.04 -25.92
C ILE A 302 15.88 -16.37 -25.58
N PHE A 303 14.62 -16.54 -25.99
CA PHE A 303 13.93 -17.83 -25.95
C PHE A 303 14.25 -18.58 -27.25
N ASN A 304 15.09 -19.62 -27.16
CA ASN A 304 15.36 -20.56 -28.24
C ASN A 304 14.35 -21.71 -28.25
#